data_AF-A0A955BAG7-F1
#
_entry.id   AF-A0A955BAG7-F1
#
_cell.length_a   1.000
_cell.length_b   1.000
_cell.length_c   1.000
_cell.angle_alpha   90.00
_cell.angle_beta   90.00
_cell.angle_gamma   90.00
#
_symmetry.space_group_name_H-M   'P 1'
#
loop_
_entity.id
_entity.type
_entity.pdbx_description
1 polymer ?
#
loop_
_entity_poly.entity_id
_entity_poly.type
_entity_poly.pdbx_seq_one_letter_code
_entity_poly.pdbx_strand_id
1 'polypeptide(L)'
;LLLLDEPFGRLDSLTRMDLQDVILDVLAREKITTMIITHDVDEAMYMADRVCMMTNGPGARVGQILELPFGRPRSRDEVLEHPMYYDLRGNLISFLEDQDGHSQEVGEATEVFDSTDHEVTVEESFCTQSIITPTMQSTC
;
A
#
# COMPACT_ATOMS: atom_id res chain seq x y z
N LEU A 1 16.76 -3.50 3.79
CA LEU A 1 15.42 -2.99 4.13
C LEU A 1 15.41 -1.51 3.80
N LEU A 2 14.46 -1.06 3.00
CA LEU A 2 14.26 0.35 2.65
C LEU A 2 12.92 0.83 3.23
N LEU A 3 12.89 2.04 3.79
CA LEU A 3 11.68 2.68 4.25
C LEU A 3 11.57 4.03 3.53
N LEU A 4 10.44 4.27 2.87
CA LEU A 4 10.14 5.50 2.16
C LEU A 4 8.89 6.12 2.78
N ASP A 5 9.01 7.33 3.29
CA ASP A 5 7.89 8.07 3.86
C ASP A 5 7.49 9.20 2.92
N GLU A 6 6.28 9.12 2.36
CA GLU A 6 5.73 10.07 1.39
C GLU A 6 6.70 10.46 0.25
N PRO A 7 7.31 9.49 -0.45
CA PRO A 7 8.39 9.76 -1.40
C PRO A 7 7.96 10.60 -2.62
N PHE A 8 6.66 10.64 -2.95
CA PHE A 8 6.14 11.28 -4.15
C PHE A 8 5.26 12.50 -3.89
N GLY A 9 4.92 12.81 -2.64
CA GLY A 9 3.91 13.83 -2.30
C GLY A 9 4.22 15.27 -2.74
N ARG A 10 5.46 15.54 -3.20
CA ARG A 10 5.89 16.88 -3.66
C ARG A 10 6.23 16.94 -5.16
N LEU A 11 5.99 15.88 -5.91
CA LEU A 11 6.32 15.79 -7.33
C LEU A 11 5.10 16.09 -8.21
N ASP A 12 5.35 16.59 -9.41
CA ASP A 12 4.32 16.66 -10.44
C ASP A 12 3.94 15.25 -10.92
N SER A 13 2.76 15.13 -11.54
CA SER A 13 2.21 13.83 -11.92
C SER A 13 3.11 13.05 -12.87
N LEU A 14 3.78 13.70 -13.82
CA LEU A 14 4.64 13.01 -14.79
C LEU A 14 5.95 12.54 -14.14
N THR A 15 6.64 13.43 -13.44
CA THR A 15 7.89 13.10 -12.74
C THR A 15 7.66 12.01 -11.69
N ARG A 16 6.52 12.04 -11.01
CA ARG A 16 6.11 10.98 -10.09
C ARG A 16 6.03 9.62 -10.77
N MET A 17 5.36 9.54 -11.93
CA MET A 17 5.22 8.28 -12.68
C MET A 17 6.59 7.71 -13.06
N ASP A 18 7.47 8.54 -13.61
CA ASP A 18 8.82 8.13 -14.01
C ASP A 18 9.64 7.64 -12.81
N LEU A 19 9.56 8.35 -11.67
CA LEU A 19 10.33 7.98 -10.47
C LEU A 19 9.82 6.69 -9.84
N GLN A 20 8.51 6.44 -9.85
CA GLN A 20 7.94 5.18 -9.38
C GLN A 20 8.48 4.00 -10.18
N ASP A 21 8.55 4.12 -11.50
CA ASP A 21 9.07 3.08 -12.38
C ASP A 21 10.55 2.82 -12.10
N VAL A 22 11.35 3.88 -11.94
CA VAL A 22 12.76 3.77 -11.56
C VAL A 22 12.94 3.07 -10.21
N ILE A 23 12.12 3.41 -9.21
CA ILE A 23 12.19 2.76 -7.90
C ILE A 23 11.82 1.29 -8.01
N LEU A 24 10.71 0.94 -8.68
CA LEU A 24 10.31 -0.46 -8.86
C LEU A 24 11.38 -1.27 -9.57
N ASP A 25 12.03 -0.70 -10.57
CA ASP A 25 13.16 -1.31 -11.29
C ASP A 25 14.35 -1.59 -10.37
N VAL A 26 14.76 -0.62 -9.54
CA VAL A 26 15.84 -0.80 -8.58
C VAL A 26 15.49 -1.85 -7.53
N LEU A 27 14.25 -1.82 -7.01
CA LEU A 27 13.78 -2.78 -6.02
C LEU A 27 13.72 -4.20 -6.59
N ALA A 28 13.34 -4.36 -7.85
CA ALA A 28 13.34 -5.64 -8.55
C ALA A 28 14.76 -6.19 -8.76
N ARG A 29 15.71 -5.33 -9.14
CA ARG A 29 17.11 -5.71 -9.38
C ARG A 29 17.85 -6.07 -8.09
N GLU A 30 17.72 -5.24 -7.07
CA GLU A 30 18.46 -5.38 -5.79
C GLU A 30 17.75 -6.33 -4.81
N LYS A 31 16.51 -6.75 -5.10
CA LYS A 31 15.68 -7.63 -4.26
C LYS A 31 15.55 -7.12 -2.82
N ILE A 32 15.44 -5.81 -2.67
CA ILE A 32 15.32 -5.14 -1.37
C ILE A 32 13.86 -5.19 -0.93
N THR A 33 13.60 -5.67 0.29
CA THR A 33 12.31 -5.48 0.95
C THR A 33 12.14 -3.99 1.27
N THR A 34 11.02 -3.42 0.82
CA THR A 34 10.72 -2.00 0.95
C THR A 34 9.35 -1.79 1.57
N MET A 35 9.26 -0.83 2.49
CA MET A 35 8.01 -0.31 3.00
C MET A 35 7.86 1.13 2.54
N ILE A 36 6.71 1.46 1.96
CA ILE A 36 6.35 2.80 1.52
C ILE A 36 5.17 3.27 2.34
N ILE A 37 5.24 4.48 2.87
CA ILE A 37 4.10 5.16 3.49
C ILE A 37 3.61 6.18 2.47
N THR A 38 2.33 6.11 2.13
CA THR A 38 1.69 7.02 1.18
C THR A 38 0.25 7.25 1.58
N HIS A 39 -0.28 8.42 1.28
CA HIS A 39 -1.70 8.74 1.37
C HIS A 39 -2.44 8.54 0.03
N ASP A 40 -1.74 8.19 -1.04
CA ASP A 40 -2.31 7.98 -2.37
C ASP A 40 -2.60 6.49 -2.62
N VAL A 41 -3.88 6.17 -2.80
CA VAL A 41 -4.39 4.82 -3.09
C VAL A 41 -3.81 4.27 -4.39
N ASP A 42 -3.69 5.10 -5.43
CA ASP A 42 -3.23 4.66 -6.74
C ASP A 42 -1.72 4.33 -6.71
N GLU A 43 -0.95 5.04 -5.88
CA GLU A 43 0.46 4.71 -5.61
C GLU A 43 0.61 3.37 -4.90
N ALA A 44 -0.20 3.15 -3.85
CA ALA A 44 -0.19 1.90 -3.10
C ALA A 44 -0.56 0.71 -3.99
N MET A 45 -1.61 0.86 -4.80
CA MET A 45 -2.02 -0.16 -5.76
C MET A 45 -0.95 -0.47 -6.81
N TYR A 46 -0.28 0.56 -7.31
CA TYR A 46 0.74 0.37 -8.33
C TYR A 46 2.00 -0.29 -7.78
N MET A 47 2.47 0.12 -6.60
CA MET A 47 3.80 -0.25 -6.10
C MET A 47 3.81 -1.43 -5.12
N ALA A 48 2.74 -1.66 -4.36
CA ALA A 48 2.74 -2.62 -3.25
C ALA A 48 2.29 -4.03 -3.64
N ASP A 49 2.88 -5.09 -3.07
CA ASP A 49 2.25 -6.42 -3.13
C ASP A 49 1.15 -6.54 -2.07
N ARG A 50 1.31 -5.82 -0.96
CA ARG A 50 0.39 -5.81 0.16
C ARG A 50 0.19 -4.40 0.64
N VAL A 51 -1.05 -4.02 0.87
CA VAL A 51 -1.44 -2.70 1.35
C VAL A 51 -2.03 -2.86 2.75
N CYS A 52 -1.35 -2.30 3.73
CA CYS A 52 -1.75 -2.21 5.12
C CYS A 52 -2.46 -0.87 5.34
N MET A 53 -3.77 -0.93 5.55
CA MET A 53 -4.58 0.23 5.91
C MET A 53 -4.61 0.38 7.43
N MET A 54 -4.50 1.61 7.90
CA MET A 54 -4.42 1.93 9.33
C MET A 54 -5.63 2.73 9.78
N THR A 55 -6.05 2.56 11.04
CA THR A 55 -7.10 3.39 11.62
C THR A 55 -6.59 4.79 11.95
N ASN A 56 -7.48 5.78 11.97
CA ASN A 56 -7.12 7.17 12.28
C ASN A 56 -6.83 7.40 13.78
N GLY A 57 -6.01 8.42 14.08
CA GLY A 57 -5.85 9.01 15.43
C GLY A 57 -4.66 8.51 16.26
N PRO A 58 -4.43 9.12 17.44
CA PRO A 58 -3.34 8.75 18.35
C PRO A 58 -3.56 7.32 18.87
N GLY A 59 -2.68 6.41 18.48
CA GLY A 59 -2.87 4.98 18.70
C GLY A 59 -3.51 4.25 17.51
N ALA A 60 -3.28 4.74 16.29
CA ALA A 60 -3.56 4.02 15.06
C ALA A 60 -3.17 2.53 15.16
N ARG A 61 -4.02 1.66 14.62
CA ARG A 61 -3.81 0.23 14.51
C ARG A 61 -3.91 -0.19 13.06
N VAL A 62 -3.35 -1.33 12.73
CA VAL A 62 -3.61 -1.96 11.44
C VAL A 62 -5.08 -2.37 11.41
N GLY A 63 -5.85 -1.75 10.52
CA GLY A 63 -7.28 -2.04 10.37
C GLY A 63 -7.51 -3.20 9.40
N GLN A 64 -6.90 -3.14 8.22
CA GLN A 64 -7.05 -4.17 7.20
C GLN A 64 -5.78 -4.30 6.38
N ILE A 65 -5.46 -5.52 5.94
CA ILE A 65 -4.39 -5.79 5.00
C ILE A 65 -5.01 -6.35 3.72
N LEU A 66 -4.70 -5.72 2.59
CA LEU A 66 -5.13 -6.12 1.27
C LEU A 66 -3.95 -6.69 0.49
N GLU A 67 -4.08 -7.91 -0.01
CA GLU A 67 -3.10 -8.49 -0.94
C GLU A 67 -3.49 -8.15 -2.37
N LEU A 68 -2.54 -7.60 -3.13
CA LEU A 68 -2.78 -7.17 -4.49
C LEU A 68 -2.34 -8.29 -5.46
N PRO A 69 -3.26 -8.79 -6.31
CA PRO A 69 -2.97 -9.90 -7.23
C PRO A 69 -2.17 -9.46 -8.48
N PHE A 70 -1.39 -8.37 -8.38
CA PHE A 70 -0.61 -7.84 -9.48
C PHE A 70 0.77 -8.51 -9.54
N GLY A 71 1.02 -9.26 -10.62
CA GLY A 71 2.29 -9.93 -10.85
C GLY A 71 3.48 -8.97 -11.01
N ARG A 72 4.70 -9.51 -11.03
CA ARG A 72 5.92 -8.76 -11.36
C ARG A 72 6.61 -9.32 -12.61
N PRO A 73 7.20 -8.48 -13.46
CA PRO A 73 7.32 -7.01 -13.38
C PRO A 73 5.97 -6.30 -13.57
N ARG A 74 5.79 -5.14 -12.93
CA ARG A 74 4.55 -4.38 -13.05
C ARG A 74 4.66 -3.37 -14.17
N SER A 75 3.62 -3.31 -15.00
CA SER A 75 3.38 -2.17 -15.87
C SER A 75 2.09 -1.49 -15.46
N ARG A 76 2.03 -0.16 -15.62
CA ARG A 76 0.86 0.63 -15.25
C ARG A 76 -0.39 0.18 -16.02
N ASP A 77 -0.21 -0.17 -17.28
CA ASP A 77 -1.29 -0.68 -18.14
C ASP A 77 -1.83 -2.02 -17.62
N GLU A 78 -0.97 -2.99 -17.28
CA GLU A 78 -1.40 -4.29 -16.75
C GLU A 78 -2.16 -4.17 -15.43
N VAL A 79 -1.74 -3.25 -14.55
CA VAL A 79 -2.43 -3.02 -13.27
C VAL A 79 -3.82 -2.42 -13.50
N LEU A 80 -3.93 -1.43 -14.39
CA LEU A 80 -5.21 -0.76 -14.70
C LEU A 80 -6.19 -1.67 -15.45
N GLU A 81 -5.70 -2.54 -16.33
CA GLU A 81 -6.51 -3.49 -17.08
C GLU A 81 -6.94 -4.71 -16.25
N HIS A 82 -6.36 -4.90 -15.06
CA HIS A 82 -6.68 -6.04 -14.21
C HIS A 82 -8.16 -5.99 -13.77
N PRO A 83 -8.94 -7.08 -13.93
CA PRO A 83 -10.39 -7.06 -13.64
C PRO A 83 -10.74 -6.63 -12.20
N MET A 84 -9.88 -6.98 -11.24
CA MET A 84 -10.09 -6.65 -9.83
C MET A 84 -9.62 -5.23 -9.44
N TYR A 85 -9.03 -4.46 -10.36
CA TYR A 85 -8.43 -3.17 -10.01
C TYR A 85 -9.45 -2.22 -9.37
N TYR A 86 -10.60 -2.00 -10.01
CA TYR A 86 -11.61 -1.09 -9.49
C TYR A 86 -12.26 -1.58 -8.19
N ASP A 87 -12.42 -2.89 -8.01
CA ASP A 87 -12.96 -3.47 -6.78
C ASP A 87 -12.00 -3.26 -5.61
N LEU A 88 -10.71 -3.55 -5.81
CA LEU A 88 -9.66 -3.35 -4.79
C LEU A 88 -9.50 -1.88 -4.45
N ARG A 89 -9.55 -1.00 -5.46
CA ARG A 89 -9.53 0.46 -5.27
C ARG A 89 -10.74 0.93 -4.48
N GLY A 90 -11.92 0.42 -4.80
CA GLY A 90 -13.16 0.72 -4.08
C GLY A 90 -13.08 0.31 -2.62
N ASN A 91 -12.53 -0.87 -2.32
CA ASN A 91 -12.31 -1.34 -0.95
C ASN A 91 -11.36 -0.41 -0.18
N LEU A 92 -10.26 0.01 -0.80
CA LEU A 92 -9.30 0.94 -0.19
C LEU A 92 -9.97 2.28 0.13
N ILE A 93 -10.69 2.86 -0.83
CA ILE A 93 -11.37 4.14 -0.64
C ILE A 93 -12.47 4.05 0.41
N SER A 94 -13.30 3.00 0.36
CA SER A 94 -14.37 2.80 1.33
C SER A 94 -13.81 2.71 2.75
N PHE A 95 -12.70 2.00 2.94
CA PHE A 95 -12.04 1.93 4.25
C PHE A 95 -11.61 3.31 4.73
N LEU A 96 -10.99 4.12 3.86
CA LEU A 96 -10.54 5.47 4.21
C LEU A 96 -11.73 6.39 4.54
N GLU A 97 -12.80 6.34 3.76
CA GLU A 97 -14.02 7.12 4.00
C GLU A 97 -14.68 6.74 5.34
N ASP A 98 -14.71 5.46 5.69
CA ASP A 98 -15.24 5.00 6.98
C ASP A 98 -14.42 5.53 8.16
N GLN A 99 -13.09 5.62 8.01
CA GLN A 99 -12.20 6.17 9.02
C GLN A 99 -12.30 7.70 9.15
N ASP A 100 -12.67 8.39 8.07
CA ASP A 100 -12.92 9.85 8.09
C ASP A 100 -14.33 10.19 8.60
N GLY A 101 -15.29 9.27 8.45
CA GLY A 101 -16.71 9.47 8.75
C GLY A 101 -17.19 9.11 10.17
N HIS A 102 -16.45 8.29 10.94
CA HIS A 102 -16.89 7.76 12.24
C HIS A 102 -15.98 8.27 13.38
N SER A 103 -16.33 9.33 14.12
CA SER A 103 -17.28 9.26 15.24
C SER A 103 -18.43 8.23 15.07
N GLN A 104 -18.25 7.05 15.67
CA GLN A 104 -19.23 6.00 16.01
C GLN A 104 -19.61 4.87 15.01
N GLU A 105 -19.13 3.67 15.38
CA GLU A 105 -19.70 2.30 15.30
C GLU A 105 -19.42 1.38 14.09
N VAL A 106 -19.21 0.11 14.43
CA VAL A 106 -18.34 -0.90 13.79
C VAL A 106 -19.18 -1.99 13.12
N GLY A 107 -18.72 -2.50 11.96
CA GLY A 107 -19.22 -3.73 11.33
C GLY A 107 -18.09 -4.63 10.81
N GLU A 108 -18.03 -5.86 11.34
CA GLU A 108 -17.24 -7.07 10.96
C GLU A 108 -17.09 -7.33 9.45
N ALA A 109 -16.12 -8.09 8.92
CA ALA A 109 -14.96 -8.86 9.39
C ALA A 109 -14.24 -9.38 8.12
N THR A 110 -12.92 -9.57 8.10
CA THR A 110 -12.22 -10.61 7.30
C THR A 110 -10.84 -10.87 7.89
N GLU A 111 -10.39 -12.13 7.74
CA GLU A 111 -9.56 -12.91 8.64
C GLU A 111 -8.12 -12.44 8.89
N VAL A 112 -7.68 -12.78 10.11
CA VAL A 112 -6.48 -12.36 10.82
C VAL A 112 -5.34 -13.36 10.60
N PHE A 113 -4.14 -12.87 10.24
CA PHE A 113 -2.89 -13.62 10.38
C PHE A 113 -1.97 -12.91 11.39
N ASP A 114 -1.52 -13.65 12.38
CA ASP A 114 -0.97 -13.17 13.66
C ASP A 114 0.56 -12.96 13.68
N SER A 115 0.95 -12.00 14.53
CA SER A 115 2.18 -11.81 15.28
C SER A 115 3.42 -11.21 14.59
N THR A 116 3.73 -9.94 14.89
CA THR A 116 4.71 -9.60 15.94
C THR A 116 4.78 -8.08 16.18
N ASP A 117 4.76 -7.70 17.46
CA ASP A 117 4.79 -6.34 18.00
C ASP A 117 5.85 -5.43 17.37
N HIS A 118 5.41 -4.27 16.85
CA HIS A 118 6.16 -3.02 16.90
C HIS A 118 5.17 -1.85 16.98
N GLU A 119 5.31 -1.07 18.04
CA GLU A 119 4.54 0.14 18.33
C GLU A 119 4.87 1.22 17.30
N VAL A 120 3.97 1.45 16.34
CA VAL A 120 4.10 2.53 15.35
C VAL A 120 3.33 3.75 15.87
N THR A 121 4.03 4.72 16.43
CA THR A 121 3.50 6.06 16.69
C THR A 121 3.45 6.83 15.38
N VAL A 122 2.25 6.97 14.80
CA VAL A 122 1.99 7.89 13.68
C VAL A 122 1.31 9.12 14.27
N GLU A 123 2.07 10.20 14.43
CA GLU A 123 1.50 11.55 14.52
C GLU A 123 1.29 12.05 13.09
N GLU A 124 0.13 12.66 12.85
CA GLU A 124 -0.39 13.11 11.55
C GLU A 124 -1.24 12.07 10.79
N SER A 125 -2.42 12.53 10.37
CA SER A 125 -3.49 11.77 9.75
C SER A 125 -3.10 11.30 8.35
N PHE A 126 -2.42 10.16 8.23
CA PHE A 126 -2.11 9.56 6.93
C PHE A 126 -2.29 8.05 6.99
N CYS A 127 -3.17 7.54 6.13
CA CYS A 127 -3.54 6.13 6.08
C CYS A 127 -3.23 5.57 4.69
N THR A 128 -2.08 4.91 4.54
CA THR A 128 -1.85 3.68 3.77
C THR A 128 -0.35 3.30 3.86
N GLN A 129 -0.04 2.13 4.42
CA GLN A 129 1.32 1.56 4.39
C GLN A 129 1.40 0.46 3.34
N SER A 130 2.26 0.63 2.36
CA SER A 130 2.51 -0.30 1.27
C SER A 130 3.75 -1.14 1.54
N ILE A 131 3.63 -2.47 1.47
CA ILE A 131 4.76 -3.40 1.61
C ILE A 131 5.09 -3.99 0.24
N ILE A 132 6.34 -3.79 -0.17
CA ILE A 132 6.94 -4.31 -1.38
C ILE A 132 7.87 -5.44 -0.95
N THR A 133 7.44 -6.67 -1.20
CA THR A 133 8.25 -7.86 -0.97
C THR A 133 9.02 -8.21 -2.24
N PRO A 134 10.29 -8.66 -2.16
CA PRO A 134 10.94 -9.22 -3.33
C PRO A 134 10.20 -10.51 -3.71
N THR A 135 9.51 -10.51 -4.85
CA THR A 135 8.90 -11.73 -5.38
C THR A 135 10.04 -12.71 -5.70
N MET A 136 10.17 -13.78 -4.90
CA MET A 136 11.00 -14.92 -5.30
C MET A 136 10.30 -15.57 -6.49
N GLN A 137 10.68 -15.20 -7.72
CA GLN A 137 10.45 -16.08 -8.85
C GLN A 137 11.23 -17.37 -8.57
N SER A 138 10.50 -18.38 -8.09
CA SER A 138 10.95 -19.76 -8.04
C SER A 138 11.26 -20.19 -9.47
N THR A 139 12.52 -20.04 -9.89
CA THR A 139 13.05 -20.78 -11.02
C THR A 139 13.27 -22.22 -10.54
N CYS A 140 12.36 -23.11 -10.92
CA CYS A 140 12.59 -24.55 -11.04
C CYS A 140 11.88 -25.03 -12.30
#